data_AF-J9DP90-F1
#
_entry.id   AF-J9DP90-F1
#
_cell.length_a   1.000
_cell.length_b   1.000
_cell.length_c   1.000
_cell.angle_alpha   90.00
_cell.angle_beta   90.00
_cell.angle_gamma   90.00
#
_symmetry.space_group_name_H-M   'P 1'
#
loop_
_entity.id
_entity.type
_entity.pdbx_description
1 polymer ?
#
loop_
_entity_poly.entity_id
_entity_poly.type
_entity_poly.pdbx_seq_one_letter_code
_entity_poly.pdbx_strand_id
1 'polypeptide(L)'
;ISNAIAKNNAKRPAKYDKQTKNILNDALADNEIITFEFVIPNTAVKVRKQLQIFNEQVENVFDWIKEFRLIATNSNWDSETSLNVLKNILEPNIGKHVCNESDTEKIFEIMVSQKYPASDAHFYRERVRKLKQIDFCFIKDYVTAIYENIRRYNSCLSLKNTDILRQEQEVFFNGLDDLCRIRFAAEGITDMHTIIKRIEEVEQLLVEYSYNTECPTERN
;
A
#
# COMPACT_ATOMS: atom_id res chain seq x y z
N ILE A 1 27.10 36.58 49.57
CA ILE A 1 27.25 37.72 48.64
C ILE A 1 28.37 37.38 47.66
N SER A 2 28.00 36.93 46.45
CA SER A 2 28.86 36.86 45.25
C SER A 2 27.97 36.55 44.05
N ASN A 3 28.05 37.43 43.05
CA ASN A 3 27.28 37.48 41.81
C ASN A 3 27.74 36.41 40.80
N ALA A 4 26.79 35.84 40.05
CA ALA A 4 27.01 35.34 38.67
C ALA A 4 25.63 35.15 38.01
N ILE A 5 25.12 36.15 37.30
CA ILE A 5 25.12 36.27 35.83
C ILE A 5 24.32 35.17 35.12
N ALA A 6 23.18 35.63 34.59
CA ALA A 6 22.24 34.93 33.72
C ALA A 6 22.87 34.37 32.43
N LYS A 7 22.40 33.20 31.98
CA LYS A 7 22.40 32.82 30.55
C LYS A 7 21.12 32.08 30.16
N ASN A 8 20.25 32.84 29.49
CA ASN A 8 19.26 32.36 28.52
C ASN A 8 19.93 31.42 27.51
N ASN A 9 19.41 30.21 27.35
CA ASN A 9 19.70 29.37 26.18
C ASN A 9 18.39 28.98 25.51
N ALA A 10 17.89 29.89 24.66
CA ALA A 10 16.96 29.57 23.60
C ALA A 10 17.66 28.62 22.62
N LYS A 11 17.22 27.36 22.56
CA LYS A 11 17.65 26.40 21.53
C LYS A 11 17.14 26.91 20.16
N ARG A 12 18.07 27.42 19.35
CA ARG A 12 17.84 27.66 17.93
C ARG A 12 17.61 26.32 17.20
N PRO A 13 16.71 26.25 16.22
CA PRO A 13 16.56 25.07 15.38
C PRO A 13 17.84 24.86 14.55
N ALA A 14 18.24 23.59 14.45
CA ALA A 14 19.41 23.17 13.70
C ALA A 14 19.30 23.64 12.24
N LYS A 15 20.35 24.28 11.74
CA LYS A 15 20.49 24.63 10.34
C LYS A 15 20.50 23.33 9.53
N TYR A 16 19.53 23.18 8.63
CA TYR A 16 19.54 22.13 7.61
C TYR A 16 20.81 22.29 6.76
N ASP A 17 21.73 21.36 6.95
CA ASP A 17 22.96 21.28 6.19
C ASP A 17 22.65 20.83 4.76
N LYS A 18 23.02 21.65 3.78
CA LYS A 18 22.77 21.38 2.35
C LYS A 18 23.68 20.28 1.79
N GLN A 19 24.51 19.64 2.61
CA GLN A 19 25.37 18.52 2.22
C GLN A 19 24.72 17.13 2.31
N THR A 20 23.54 16.99 2.93
CA THR A 20 22.85 15.68 3.00
C THR A 20 22.10 15.29 1.71
N LYS A 21 21.99 16.20 0.73
CA LYS A 21 21.30 15.92 -0.55
C LYS A 21 22.11 15.12 -1.57
N ASN A 22 23.42 14.95 -1.36
CA ASN A 22 24.27 14.19 -2.29
C ASN A 22 24.58 12.76 -1.82
N ILE A 23 24.05 12.31 -0.67
CA ILE A 23 24.24 10.92 -0.19
C ILE A 23 22.95 10.10 -0.33
N LEU A 24 21.80 10.74 -0.59
CA LEU A 24 20.52 10.05 -0.80
C LEU A 24 20.27 9.62 -2.25
N ASN A 25 21.10 10.04 -3.21
CA ASN A 25 20.96 9.62 -4.62
C ASN A 25 21.79 8.38 -4.99
N ASP A 26 22.78 8.01 -4.17
CA ASP A 26 23.63 6.82 -4.40
C ASP A 26 23.14 5.56 -3.64
N ALA A 27 21.96 5.63 -3.02
CA ALA A 27 21.30 4.52 -2.33
C ALA A 27 19.96 4.12 -2.99
N LEU A 28 19.69 4.61 -4.20
CA LEU A 28 18.74 3.95 -5.09
C LEU A 28 19.48 2.75 -5.65
N ALA A 29 19.30 1.59 -5.02
CA ALA A 29 19.67 0.35 -5.67
C ALA A 29 19.07 0.36 -7.08
N ASP A 30 19.89 0.02 -8.07
CA ASP A 30 19.48 -0.09 -9.46
C ASP A 30 18.35 -1.13 -9.55
N ASN A 31 17.11 -0.65 -9.39
CA ASN A 31 15.93 -1.45 -9.60
C ASN A 31 15.84 -1.66 -11.11
N GLU A 32 16.34 -2.80 -11.57
CA GLU A 32 16.28 -3.18 -12.98
C GLU A 32 14.80 -3.17 -13.43
N ILE A 33 14.50 -2.36 -14.44
CA ILE A 33 13.16 -2.22 -15.01
C ILE A 33 13.12 -2.87 -16.38
N ILE A 34 12.09 -3.68 -16.62
CA ILE A 34 11.81 -4.31 -17.90
C ILE A 34 10.64 -3.58 -18.56
N THR A 35 10.78 -3.29 -19.85
CA THR A 35 9.72 -2.66 -20.65
C THR A 35 9.07 -3.69 -21.56
N PHE A 36 7.74 -3.79 -21.45
CA PHE A 36 6.90 -4.61 -22.30
C PHE A 36 6.15 -3.72 -23.29
N GLU A 37 6.16 -4.10 -24.56
CA GLU A 37 5.39 -3.44 -25.62
C GLU A 37 4.25 -4.34 -26.08
N PHE A 38 3.03 -3.80 -26.13
CA PHE A 38 1.89 -4.51 -26.71
C PHE A 38 1.00 -3.53 -27.48
N VAL A 39 0.19 -4.09 -28.39
CA VAL A 39 -0.78 -3.34 -29.20
C VAL A 39 -2.15 -3.51 -28.57
N ILE A 40 -2.87 -2.40 -28.35
CA ILE A 40 -4.24 -2.49 -27.85
C ILE A 40 -5.12 -3.13 -28.93
N PRO A 41 -5.84 -4.23 -28.64
CA PRO A 41 -6.72 -4.88 -29.59
C PRO A 41 -7.70 -3.91 -30.26
N ASN A 42 -7.93 -4.09 -31.56
CA ASN A 42 -8.81 -3.23 -32.37
C ASN A 42 -8.35 -1.76 -32.50
N THR A 43 -7.09 -1.46 -32.19
CA THR A 43 -6.49 -0.15 -32.42
C THR A 43 -5.10 -0.29 -33.04
N ALA A 44 -4.54 0.80 -33.56
CA ALA A 44 -3.13 0.88 -33.97
C ALA A 44 -2.22 1.41 -32.84
N VAL A 45 -2.73 1.53 -31.62
CA VAL A 45 -2.01 2.16 -30.51
C VAL A 45 -1.07 1.15 -29.87
N LYS A 46 0.23 1.47 -29.88
CA LYS A 46 1.26 0.75 -29.13
C LYS A 46 1.41 1.37 -27.75
N VAL A 47 1.35 0.53 -26.73
CA VAL A 47 1.56 0.93 -25.34
C VAL A 47 2.82 0.26 -24.81
N ARG A 48 3.58 1.04 -24.03
CA ARG A 48 4.73 0.56 -23.27
C ARG A 48 4.34 0.50 -21.80
N LYS A 49 4.55 -0.65 -21.17
CA LYS A 49 4.45 -0.80 -19.72
C LYS A 49 5.79 -1.20 -19.15
N GLN A 50 6.12 -0.63 -18.00
CA GLN A 50 7.33 -0.93 -17.26
C GLN A 50 6.96 -1.79 -16.06
N LEU A 51 7.79 -2.78 -15.75
CA LEU A 51 7.69 -3.60 -14.55
C LEU A 51 9.09 -3.74 -13.97
N GLN A 52 9.21 -3.56 -12.67
CA GLN A 52 10.46 -3.81 -11.95
C GLN A 52 10.75 -5.31 -11.92
N ILE A 53 12.02 -5.71 -12.01
CA ILE A 53 12.45 -7.07 -11.69
C ILE A 53 12.12 -7.38 -10.24
N PHE A 54 11.54 -8.55 -10.00
CA PHE A 54 11.16 -8.93 -8.65
C PHE A 54 12.41 -9.22 -7.82
N ASN A 55 12.62 -8.43 -6.78
CA ASN A 55 13.74 -8.52 -5.86
C ASN A 55 13.26 -8.32 -4.40
N GLU A 56 14.18 -8.44 -3.44
CA GLU A 56 13.87 -8.25 -2.02
C GLU A 56 13.34 -6.85 -1.68
N GLN A 57 13.64 -5.84 -2.51
CA GLN A 57 13.24 -4.45 -2.31
C GLN A 57 11.82 -4.14 -2.74
N VAL A 58 11.15 -5.03 -3.48
CA VAL A 58 9.74 -4.86 -3.82
C VAL A 58 8.93 -4.73 -2.54
N GLU A 59 8.38 -3.54 -2.27
CA GLU A 59 7.66 -3.26 -1.03
C GLU A 59 6.35 -4.05 -0.95
N ASN A 60 5.61 -4.10 -2.05
CA ASN A 60 4.33 -4.78 -2.13
C ASN A 60 4.30 -5.84 -3.25
N VAL A 61 4.63 -7.08 -2.87
CA VAL A 61 4.55 -8.25 -3.77
C VAL A 61 3.17 -8.43 -4.39
N PHE A 62 2.09 -8.02 -3.71
CA PHE A 62 0.74 -8.19 -4.25
C PHE A 62 0.44 -7.26 -5.41
N ASP A 63 0.91 -6.01 -5.32
CA ASP A 63 0.75 -5.04 -6.40
C ASP A 63 1.60 -5.45 -7.60
N TRP A 64 2.83 -5.90 -7.34
CA TRP A 64 3.70 -6.45 -8.38
C TRP A 64 3.05 -7.63 -9.12
N ILE A 65 2.46 -8.60 -8.40
CA ILE A 65 1.74 -9.74 -9.01
C ILE A 65 0.56 -9.25 -9.86
N LYS A 66 -0.19 -8.26 -9.35
CA LYS A 66 -1.32 -7.67 -10.07
C LYS A 66 -0.88 -6.99 -11.37
N GLU A 67 0.22 -6.25 -11.33
CA GLU A 67 0.81 -5.61 -12.50
C GLU A 67 1.31 -6.63 -13.52
N PHE A 68 2.00 -7.67 -13.06
CA PHE A 68 2.43 -8.77 -13.92
C PHE A 68 1.25 -9.45 -14.64
N ARG A 69 0.20 -9.83 -13.90
CA ARG A 69 -1.01 -10.43 -14.48
C ARG A 69 -1.69 -9.52 -15.50
N LEU A 70 -1.71 -8.22 -15.22
CA LEU A 70 -2.24 -7.21 -16.12
C LEU A 70 -1.39 -7.11 -17.40
N ILE A 71 -0.06 -7.16 -17.30
CA ILE A 71 0.84 -7.17 -18.45
C ILE A 71 0.65 -8.44 -19.28
N ALA A 72 0.59 -9.61 -18.64
CA ALA A 72 0.35 -10.89 -19.30
C ALA A 72 -0.98 -10.88 -20.07
N THR A 73 -2.04 -10.37 -19.45
CA THR A 73 -3.37 -10.23 -20.08
C THR A 73 -3.33 -9.27 -21.26
N ASN A 74 -2.72 -8.08 -21.10
CA ASN A 74 -2.63 -7.09 -22.18
C ASN A 74 -1.75 -7.55 -23.36
N SER A 75 -0.79 -8.42 -23.08
CA SER A 75 0.11 -8.99 -24.08
C SER A 75 -0.41 -10.30 -24.68
N ASN A 76 -1.59 -10.77 -24.25
CA ASN A 76 -2.18 -12.04 -24.63
C ASN A 76 -1.22 -13.23 -24.48
N TRP A 77 -0.45 -13.26 -23.39
CA TRP A 77 0.44 -14.39 -23.12
C TRP A 77 -0.38 -15.63 -22.75
N ASP A 78 -0.01 -16.76 -23.34
CA ASP A 78 -0.46 -18.05 -22.84
C ASP A 78 0.26 -18.41 -21.52
N SER A 79 -0.16 -19.52 -20.92
CA SER A 79 0.39 -19.96 -19.63
C SER A 79 1.89 -20.25 -19.70
N GLU A 80 2.37 -20.82 -20.80
CA GLU A 80 3.78 -21.17 -20.99
C GLU A 80 4.65 -19.92 -21.15
N THR A 81 4.21 -18.97 -21.97
CA THR A 81 4.86 -17.68 -22.17
C THR A 81 4.89 -16.91 -20.86
N SER A 82 3.77 -16.86 -20.13
CA SER A 82 3.70 -16.18 -18.83
C SER A 82 4.68 -16.79 -17.83
N LEU A 83 4.76 -18.12 -17.76
CA LEU A 83 5.71 -18.82 -16.88
C LEU A 83 7.16 -18.50 -17.25
N ASN A 84 7.49 -18.56 -18.54
CA ASN A 84 8.84 -18.29 -19.03
C ASN A 84 9.25 -16.84 -18.77
N VAL A 85 8.38 -15.87 -19.04
CA VAL A 85 8.66 -14.47 -18.73
C VAL A 85 8.84 -14.31 -17.23
N LEU A 86 7.92 -14.85 -16.42
CA LEU A 86 8.01 -14.77 -14.96
C LEU A 86 9.39 -15.24 -14.47
N LYS A 87 9.84 -16.43 -14.85
CA LYS A 87 11.15 -16.97 -14.41
C LYS A 87 12.35 -16.11 -14.82
N ASN A 88 12.25 -15.33 -15.90
CA ASN A 88 13.32 -14.45 -16.37
C ASN A 88 13.32 -13.06 -15.71
N ILE A 89 12.23 -12.67 -15.05
CA ILE A 89 12.10 -11.37 -14.37
C ILE A 89 12.19 -11.47 -12.85
N LEU A 90 12.58 -12.64 -12.34
CA LEU A 90 12.89 -12.84 -10.92
C LEU A 90 14.40 -12.70 -10.71
N GLU A 91 14.78 -12.07 -9.60
CA GLU A 91 16.16 -12.06 -9.15
C GLU A 91 16.69 -13.51 -8.98
N PRO A 92 17.97 -13.82 -9.32
CA PRO A 92 18.50 -15.17 -9.28
C PRO A 92 18.33 -15.90 -7.95
N ASN A 93 18.34 -15.18 -6.83
CA ASN A 93 18.12 -15.78 -5.50
C ASN A 93 16.71 -16.35 -5.37
N ILE A 94 15.71 -15.63 -5.84
CA ILE A 94 14.30 -16.01 -5.82
C ILE A 94 14.05 -17.09 -6.90
N GLY A 95 14.63 -16.90 -8.08
CA GLY A 95 14.55 -17.84 -9.20
C GLY A 95 14.98 -19.27 -8.85
N LYS A 96 15.99 -19.44 -7.97
CA LYS A 96 16.42 -20.76 -7.48
C LYS A 96 15.35 -21.50 -6.68
N HIS A 97 14.48 -20.79 -5.98
CA HIS A 97 13.42 -21.41 -5.16
C HIS A 97 12.23 -21.87 -5.99
N VAL A 98 12.07 -21.34 -7.21
CA VAL A 98 10.90 -21.57 -8.07
C VAL A 98 11.26 -22.24 -9.40
N CYS A 99 12.53 -22.62 -9.60
CA CYS A 99 13.04 -23.12 -10.88
C CYS A 99 12.29 -24.37 -11.37
N ASN A 100 11.92 -25.26 -10.43
CA ASN A 100 11.24 -26.52 -10.71
C ASN A 100 9.71 -26.38 -10.79
N GLU A 101 9.15 -25.21 -10.50
CA GLU A 101 7.71 -25.01 -10.52
C GLU A 101 7.22 -24.78 -11.96
N SER A 102 6.09 -25.40 -12.31
CA SER A 102 5.48 -25.32 -13.65
C SER A 102 4.20 -24.49 -13.67
N ASP A 103 3.76 -24.01 -12.51
CA ASP A 103 2.56 -23.21 -12.35
C ASP A 103 2.90 -21.80 -11.84
N THR A 104 2.61 -20.80 -12.66
CA THR A 104 2.78 -19.37 -12.34
C THR A 104 2.12 -19.00 -11.01
N GLU A 105 0.96 -19.57 -10.70
CA GLU A 105 0.23 -19.26 -9.46
C GLU A 105 0.95 -19.77 -8.22
N LYS A 106 1.53 -20.97 -8.29
CA LYS A 106 2.38 -21.49 -7.22
C LYS A 106 3.67 -20.69 -7.04
N ILE A 107 4.24 -20.18 -8.13
CA ILE A 107 5.39 -19.27 -8.05
C ILE A 107 5.00 -18.01 -7.26
N PHE A 108 3.83 -17.43 -7.50
CA PHE A 108 3.33 -16.31 -6.71
C PHE A 108 3.12 -16.65 -5.24
N GLU A 109 2.57 -17.82 -4.93
CA GLU A 109 2.44 -18.29 -3.55
C GLU A 109 3.80 -18.40 -2.84
N ILE A 110 4.81 -18.94 -3.53
CA ILE A 110 6.19 -19.02 -3.01
C ILE A 110 6.73 -17.62 -2.75
N MET A 111 6.61 -16.70 -3.71
CA MET A 111 7.07 -15.31 -3.57
C MET A 111 6.41 -14.60 -2.38
N VAL A 112 5.09 -14.77 -2.22
CA VAL A 112 4.33 -14.21 -1.10
C VAL A 112 4.80 -14.80 0.23
N SER A 113 4.98 -16.12 0.30
CA SER A 113 5.43 -16.79 1.54
C SER A 113 6.86 -16.43 1.94
N GLN A 114 7.74 -16.14 0.98
CA GLN A 114 9.09 -15.65 1.23
C GLN A 114 9.08 -14.21 1.75
N LYS A 115 8.22 -13.35 1.18
CA LYS A 115 8.10 -11.95 1.59
C LYS A 115 7.40 -11.80 2.95
N TYR A 116 6.46 -12.69 3.24
CA TYR A 116 5.65 -12.69 4.46
C TYR A 116 5.72 -14.05 5.17
N PRO A 117 6.88 -14.41 5.74
CA PRO A 117 7.07 -15.70 6.38
C PRO A 117 6.18 -15.85 7.62
N ALA A 118 5.82 -17.08 7.97
CA ALA A 118 4.98 -17.37 9.13
C ALA A 118 5.59 -16.87 10.46
N SER A 119 6.92 -16.75 10.54
CA SER A 119 7.63 -16.17 11.70
C SER A 119 7.19 -14.74 12.02
N ASP A 120 6.71 -14.00 11.01
CA ASP A 120 6.40 -12.58 11.13
C ASP A 120 4.90 -12.35 11.42
N ALA A 121 4.11 -13.42 11.57
CA ALA A 121 2.68 -13.32 11.84
C ALA A 121 2.36 -12.42 13.04
N HIS A 122 3.15 -12.52 14.11
CA HIS A 122 2.96 -11.68 15.30
C HIS A 122 3.18 -10.19 15.00
N PHE A 123 4.18 -9.86 14.18
CA PHE A 123 4.46 -8.48 13.78
C PHE A 123 3.28 -7.88 13.01
N TYR A 124 2.78 -8.58 12.00
CA TYR A 124 1.62 -8.10 11.21
C TYR A 124 0.34 -8.03 12.05
N ARG A 125 0.13 -8.98 12.96
CA ARG A 125 -1.00 -8.93 13.91
C ARG A 125 -0.98 -7.66 14.76
N GLU A 126 0.17 -7.29 15.30
CA GLU A 126 0.28 -6.06 16.10
C GLU A 126 0.08 -4.80 15.26
N ARG A 127 0.50 -4.79 13.99
CA ARG A 127 0.19 -3.68 13.06
C ARG A 127 -1.31 -3.55 12.84
N VAL A 128 -1.99 -4.66 12.53
CA VAL A 128 -3.45 -4.69 12.36
C VAL A 128 -4.17 -4.15 13.60
N ARG A 129 -3.75 -4.57 14.81
CA ARG A 129 -4.37 -4.13 16.07
C ARG A 129 -4.21 -2.64 16.35
N LYS A 130 -3.13 -2.04 15.86
CA LYS A 130 -2.80 -0.62 16.10
C LYS A 130 -3.43 0.34 15.10
N LEU A 131 -4.07 -0.16 14.03
CA LEU A 131 -4.75 0.70 13.08
C LEU A 131 -5.91 1.44 13.76
N LYS A 132 -5.88 2.78 13.68
CA LYS A 132 -6.95 3.66 14.14
C LYS A 132 -7.31 4.65 13.04
N GLN A 133 -8.61 4.92 12.88
CA GLN A 133 -9.11 5.88 11.88
C GLN A 133 -8.46 7.26 12.05
N ILE A 134 -8.22 7.69 13.29
CA ILE A 134 -7.62 9.00 13.63
C ILE A 134 -6.21 9.19 13.06
N ASP A 135 -5.51 8.11 12.72
CA ASP A 135 -4.16 8.17 12.13
C ASP A 135 -4.19 8.49 10.62
N PHE A 136 -5.38 8.65 10.02
CA PHE A 136 -5.59 8.86 8.59
C PHE A 136 -6.42 10.11 8.32
N CYS A 137 -6.13 10.78 7.22
CA CYS A 137 -6.87 11.98 6.80
C CYS A 137 -8.22 11.63 6.16
N PHE A 138 -8.25 10.57 5.33
CA PHE A 138 -9.44 10.11 4.63
C PHE A 138 -9.78 8.69 5.03
N ILE A 139 -11.08 8.37 5.08
CA ILE A 139 -11.56 7.03 5.41
C ILE A 139 -11.04 5.98 4.43
N LYS A 140 -10.85 6.36 3.17
CA LYS A 140 -10.30 5.49 2.14
C LYS A 140 -8.88 5.04 2.47
N ASP A 141 -8.04 5.94 2.98
CA ASP A 141 -6.65 5.61 3.34
C ASP A 141 -6.63 4.63 4.53
N TYR A 142 -7.49 4.86 5.52
CA TYR A 142 -7.67 3.95 6.64
C TYR A 142 -8.11 2.55 6.19
N VAL A 143 -9.12 2.46 5.33
CA VAL A 143 -9.64 1.20 4.80
C VAL A 143 -8.59 0.48 3.95
N THR A 144 -7.86 1.19 3.10
CA THR A 144 -6.74 0.62 2.33
C THR A 144 -5.67 0.06 3.27
N ALA A 145 -5.31 0.78 4.33
CA ALA A 145 -4.34 0.30 5.31
C ALA A 145 -4.82 -0.97 6.05
N ILE A 146 -6.12 -1.08 6.36
CA ILE A 146 -6.70 -2.32 6.91
C ILE A 146 -6.50 -3.48 5.94
N TYR A 147 -6.94 -3.32 4.68
CA TYR A 147 -6.85 -4.40 3.69
C TYR A 147 -5.42 -4.84 3.45
N GLU A 148 -4.47 -3.91 3.34
CA GLU A 148 -3.06 -4.26 3.18
C GLU A 148 -2.50 -5.04 4.36
N ASN A 149 -2.72 -4.56 5.59
CA ASN A 149 -2.14 -5.21 6.78
C ASN A 149 -2.78 -6.57 7.06
N ILE A 150 -4.10 -6.70 6.84
CA ILE A 150 -4.81 -7.98 6.96
C ILE A 150 -4.34 -8.95 5.88
N ARG A 151 -4.16 -8.50 4.64
CA ARG A 151 -3.66 -9.36 3.56
C ARG A 151 -2.26 -9.88 3.86
N ARG A 152 -1.34 -9.02 4.34
CA ARG A 152 0.01 -9.41 4.79
C ARG A 152 -0.06 -10.42 5.94
N TYR A 153 -0.89 -10.16 6.95
CA TYR A 153 -1.08 -11.06 8.09
C TYR A 153 -1.63 -12.43 7.67
N ASN A 154 -2.61 -12.45 6.78
CA ASN A 154 -3.21 -13.68 6.28
C ASN A 154 -2.24 -14.50 5.45
N SER A 155 -1.33 -13.86 4.70
CA SER A 155 -0.26 -14.57 3.98
C SER A 155 0.70 -15.31 4.90
N CYS A 156 0.86 -14.88 6.16
CA CYS A 156 1.63 -15.61 7.16
C CYS A 156 0.89 -16.84 7.72
N LEU A 157 -0.45 -16.90 7.61
CA LEU A 157 -1.30 -17.88 8.29
C LEU A 157 -2.12 -18.79 7.36
N SER A 158 -2.12 -18.53 6.05
CA SER A 158 -2.90 -19.27 5.04
C SER A 158 -4.38 -19.41 5.41
N LEU A 159 -5.00 -18.33 5.87
CA LEU A 159 -6.41 -18.30 6.30
C LEU A 159 -7.40 -18.32 5.13
N LYS A 160 -8.64 -18.77 5.38
CA LYS A 160 -9.73 -18.81 4.39
C LYS A 160 -10.35 -17.44 4.18
N ASN A 161 -10.85 -17.16 2.97
CA ASN A 161 -11.49 -15.88 2.60
C ASN A 161 -12.61 -15.41 3.54
N THR A 162 -13.40 -16.34 4.12
CA THR A 162 -14.45 -16.00 5.10
C THR A 162 -13.89 -15.42 6.39
N ASP A 163 -12.72 -15.89 6.82
CA ASP A 163 -12.04 -15.37 8.01
C ASP A 163 -11.44 -13.98 7.76
N ILE A 164 -11.02 -13.72 6.52
CA ILE A 164 -10.50 -12.41 6.09
C ILE A 164 -11.57 -11.34 6.23
N LEU A 165 -12.75 -11.54 5.64
CA LEU A 165 -13.85 -10.56 5.71
C LEU A 165 -14.28 -10.26 7.15
N ARG A 166 -14.33 -11.30 7.99
CA ARG A 166 -14.66 -11.14 9.42
C ARG A 166 -13.60 -10.30 10.14
N GLN A 167 -12.33 -10.55 9.88
CA GLN A 167 -11.22 -9.77 10.46
C GLN A 167 -11.24 -8.31 9.97
N GLU A 168 -11.51 -8.07 8.69
CA GLU A 168 -11.62 -6.73 8.13
C GLU A 168 -12.68 -5.91 8.85
N GLN A 169 -13.88 -6.48 9.03
CA GLN A 169 -14.95 -5.83 9.78
C GLN A 169 -14.57 -5.59 11.24
N GLU A 170 -14.02 -6.59 11.92
CA GLU A 170 -13.62 -6.48 13.32
C GLU A 170 -12.57 -5.37 13.52
N VAL A 171 -11.55 -5.33 12.67
CA VAL A 171 -10.50 -4.31 12.71
C VAL A 171 -11.07 -2.94 12.39
N PHE A 172 -11.92 -2.84 11.37
CA PHE A 172 -12.59 -1.60 11.00
C PHE A 172 -13.36 -1.00 12.18
N PHE A 173 -14.24 -1.77 12.81
CA PHE A 173 -15.06 -1.29 13.94
C PHE A 173 -14.27 -1.03 15.22
N ASN A 174 -13.19 -1.78 15.45
CA ASN A 174 -12.32 -1.58 16.61
C ASN A 174 -11.39 -0.38 16.45
N GLY A 175 -11.08 0.02 15.21
CA GLY A 175 -10.25 1.17 14.90
C GLY A 175 -11.03 2.44 14.55
N LEU A 176 -12.35 2.34 14.29
CA LEU A 176 -13.23 3.47 14.01
C LEU A 176 -13.29 4.41 15.23
N ASP A 177 -13.33 5.72 14.96
CA ASP A 177 -13.50 6.72 16.01
C ASP A 177 -14.80 6.50 16.81
N ASP A 178 -14.73 6.68 18.13
CA ASP A 178 -15.83 6.36 19.03
C ASP A 178 -17.06 7.24 18.76
N LEU A 179 -16.88 8.52 18.40
CA LEU A 179 -17.99 9.41 18.07
C LEU A 179 -18.66 8.99 16.76
N CYS A 180 -17.87 8.61 15.76
CA CYS A 180 -18.39 8.03 14.52
C CYS A 180 -19.21 6.78 14.81
N ARG A 181 -18.67 5.85 15.61
CA ARG A 181 -19.35 4.59 15.96
C ARG A 181 -20.68 4.84 16.68
N ILE A 182 -20.69 5.75 17.66
CA ILE A 182 -21.92 6.12 18.40
C ILE A 182 -22.97 6.71 17.44
N ARG A 183 -22.55 7.61 16.55
CA ARG A 183 -23.45 8.25 15.59
C ARG A 183 -24.10 7.24 14.64
N PHE A 184 -23.30 6.37 14.02
CA PHE A 184 -23.84 5.37 13.11
C PHE A 184 -24.71 4.34 13.83
N ALA A 185 -24.36 3.95 15.07
CA ALA A 185 -25.19 3.09 15.90
C ALA A 185 -26.55 3.73 16.22
N ALA A 186 -26.57 5.04 16.52
CA ALA A 186 -27.82 5.79 16.77
C ALA A 186 -28.70 5.88 15.52
N GLU A 187 -28.09 5.89 14.33
CA GLU A 187 -28.79 5.85 13.04
C GLU A 187 -29.18 4.42 12.61
N GLY A 188 -28.88 3.39 13.42
CA GLY A 188 -29.19 1.99 13.13
C GLY A 188 -28.30 1.34 12.07
N ILE A 189 -27.13 1.92 11.79
CA ILE A 189 -26.23 1.49 10.72
C ILE A 189 -25.11 0.64 11.32
N THR A 190 -25.07 -0.61 10.89
CA THR A 190 -24.09 -1.62 11.35
C THR A 190 -23.25 -2.19 10.22
N ASP A 191 -23.52 -1.80 8.97
CA ASP A 191 -22.79 -2.28 7.80
C ASP A 191 -21.57 -1.39 7.52
N MET A 192 -20.40 -2.04 7.40
CA MET A 192 -19.12 -1.38 7.14
C MET A 192 -19.15 -0.56 5.84
N HIS A 193 -19.70 -1.11 4.76
CA HIS A 193 -19.69 -0.44 3.45
C HIS A 193 -20.54 0.84 3.47
N THR A 194 -21.69 0.78 4.12
CA THR A 194 -22.59 1.93 4.29
C THR A 194 -21.93 3.03 5.11
N ILE A 195 -21.21 2.66 6.17
CA ILE A 195 -20.45 3.62 7.00
C ILE A 195 -19.36 4.29 6.17
N ILE A 196 -18.53 3.51 5.47
CA ILE A 196 -17.45 4.03 4.62
C ILE A 196 -18.01 5.03 3.62
N LYS A 197 -19.06 4.65 2.88
CA LYS A 197 -19.67 5.51 1.86
C LYS A 197 -20.16 6.84 2.45
N ARG A 198 -20.82 6.81 3.61
CA ARG A 198 -21.31 8.04 4.26
C ARG A 198 -20.19 8.95 4.72
N ILE A 199 -19.10 8.38 5.23
CA ILE A 199 -17.93 9.17 5.61
C ILE A 199 -17.30 9.79 4.36
N GLU A 200 -17.14 9.03 3.28
CA GLU A 200 -16.62 9.54 2.00
C GLU A 200 -17.47 10.70 1.43
N GLU A 201 -18.80 10.60 1.50
CA GLU A 201 -19.71 11.67 1.08
C GLU A 201 -19.50 12.95 1.91
N VAL A 202 -19.31 12.83 3.23
CA VAL A 202 -19.04 13.98 4.10
C VAL A 202 -17.66 14.57 3.82
N GLU A 203 -16.64 13.73 3.63
CA GLU A 203 -15.29 14.17 3.28
C GLU A 203 -15.27 14.95 1.95
N GLN A 204 -16.00 14.47 0.93
CA GLN A 204 -16.14 15.17 -0.35
C GLN A 204 -16.78 16.55 -0.17
N LEU A 205 -17.88 16.64 0.60
CA LEU A 205 -18.51 17.92 0.89
C LEU A 205 -17.54 18.89 1.58
N LEU A 206 -16.77 18.42 2.58
CA LEU A 206 -15.80 19.26 3.28
C LEU A 206 -14.72 19.81 2.34
N VAL A 207 -14.22 18.98 1.42
CA VAL A 207 -13.25 19.38 0.39
C VAL A 207 -13.85 20.42 -0.55
N GLU A 208 -15.09 20.24 -1.01
CA GLU A 208 -15.78 21.23 -1.84
C GLU A 208 -15.98 22.57 -1.11
N TYR A 209 -16.35 22.54 0.17
CA TYR A 209 -16.50 23.74 0.99
C TYR A 209 -15.18 24.49 1.19
N SER A 210 -14.06 23.78 1.39
CA SER A 210 -12.75 24.43 1.53
C SER A 210 -12.31 25.14 0.23
N TYR A 211 -12.53 24.54 -0.93
CA TYR A 211 -12.23 25.19 -2.22
C TYR A 211 -13.08 26.45 -2.47
N ASN A 212 -14.35 26.44 -2.07
CA ASN A 212 -15.26 27.57 -2.27
C ASN A 212 -14.99 28.75 -1.30
N THR A 213 -14.26 28.52 -0.21
CA THR A 213 -13.94 29.56 0.79
C THR A 213 -12.59 30.23 0.56
N GLU A 214 -11.67 29.59 -0.18
CA GLU A 214 -10.34 30.15 -0.51
C GLU A 214 -10.31 31.05 -1.75
N CYS A 215 -11.44 31.23 -2.45
CA CYS A 215 -11.52 32.09 -3.64
C CYS A 215 -12.62 33.17 -3.59
N PRO A 216 -12.51 34.20 -2.72
CA PRO A 216 -13.20 35.46 -2.92
C PRO A 216 -12.34 36.37 -3.81
N THR A 217 -12.14 36.01 -5.09
CA THR A 217 -11.71 37.02 -6.07
C THR A 217 -12.95 37.79 -6.52
N GLU A 218 -13.05 38.99 -5.96
CA GLU A 218 -13.59 40.21 -6.58
C GLU A 218 -14.68 39.97 -7.64
N ARG A 219 -15.94 39.87 -7.20
CA ARG A 219 -17.06 40.22 -8.06
C ARG A 219 -17.37 41.70 -7.84
N ASN A 220 -17.02 42.48 -8.87
CA ASN A 220 -17.28 43.91 -9.06
C ASN A 220 -18.70 44.32 -8.70
#